data_AF-Q2FX30-F1
#
_entry.id   AF-Q2FX30-F1
#
_cell.length_a   1.000
_cell.length_b   1.000
_cell.length_c   1.000
_cell.angle_alpha   90.00
_cell.angle_beta   90.00
_cell.angle_gamma   90.00
#
_symmetry.space_group_name_H-M   'P 1'
#
loop_
_entity.id
_entity.type
_entity.pdbx_description
1 polymer ?
#
loop_
_entity_poly.entity_id
_entity_poly.type
_entity_poly.pdbx_seq_one_letter_code
_entity_poly.pdbx_strand_id
1 'polypeptide(L)'
;MTENIKTEQHYYTKDFSGYRNEEDNFVANQELTVTITLNEYRKLIEIKAVKDKEEDTYRGKYFAEERKNEKLEKENIKLKNKIYELQNEEDNEEDEEDKEDENDVLQNW
;
A
#
# COMPACT_ATOMS: atom_id res chain seq x y z
N MET A 1 -36.00 -34.61 -42.11
CA MET A 1 -35.81 -35.37 -40.86
C MET A 1 -35.05 -34.46 -39.92
N THR A 2 -35.61 -34.12 -38.76
CA THR A 2 -34.94 -33.24 -37.80
C THR A 2 -34.12 -34.14 -36.88
N GLU A 3 -32.81 -34.14 -37.05
CA GLU A 3 -31.91 -34.85 -36.13
C GLU A 3 -31.97 -34.16 -34.77
N ASN A 4 -32.47 -34.88 -33.78
CA ASN A 4 -32.54 -34.42 -32.41
C ASN A 4 -31.16 -34.65 -31.79
N ILE A 5 -30.26 -33.67 -31.90
CA ILE A 5 -28.94 -33.72 -31.29
C ILE A 5 -29.14 -33.70 -29.78
N LYS A 6 -29.01 -34.86 -29.14
CA LYS A 6 -28.94 -34.95 -27.67
C LYS A 6 -27.54 -34.52 -27.25
N THR A 7 -27.42 -33.30 -26.74
CA THR A 7 -26.24 -32.90 -25.97
C THR A 7 -26.40 -33.41 -24.55
N GLU A 8 -25.73 -34.53 -24.23
CA GLU A 8 -25.54 -34.91 -22.83
C GLU A 8 -24.62 -33.87 -22.17
N GLN A 9 -25.10 -33.23 -21.10
CA GLN A 9 -24.30 -32.27 -20.35
C GLN A 9 -23.26 -33.03 -19.54
N HIS A 10 -22.02 -33.06 -20.02
CA HIS A 10 -20.90 -33.58 -19.23
C HIS A 10 -20.33 -32.45 -18.38
N TYR A 11 -20.43 -32.59 -17.06
CA TYR A 11 -19.81 -31.68 -16.12
C TYR A 11 -18.54 -32.29 -15.58
N TYR A 12 -17.44 -31.53 -15.60
CA TYR A 12 -16.21 -31.89 -14.91
C TYR A 12 -16.32 -31.45 -13.45
N THR A 13 -16.14 -32.38 -12.53
CA THR A 13 -16.01 -32.08 -11.10
C THR A 13 -14.57 -31.71 -10.79
N LYS A 14 -14.36 -30.56 -10.16
CA LYS A 14 -13.03 -30.09 -9.75
C LYS A 14 -12.70 -30.56 -8.33
N ASP A 15 -11.45 -30.99 -8.13
CA ASP A 15 -10.90 -31.21 -6.80
C ASP A 15 -10.39 -29.88 -6.24
N PHE A 16 -10.96 -29.45 -5.11
CA PHE A 16 -10.61 -28.21 -4.40
C PHE A 16 -9.52 -28.42 -3.33
N SER A 17 -8.85 -29.59 -3.32
CA SER A 17 -7.77 -29.87 -2.36
C SER A 17 -6.54 -28.95 -2.52
N GLY A 18 -6.42 -28.24 -3.64
CA GLY A 18 -5.32 -27.32 -3.95
C GLY A 18 -5.68 -25.83 -3.85
N TYR A 19 -4.67 -25.00 -3.60
CA TYR A 19 -4.79 -23.53 -3.63
C TYR A 19 -4.84 -22.96 -5.05
N ARG A 20 -4.33 -23.69 -6.05
CA ARG A 20 -4.27 -23.27 -7.45
C ARG A 20 -5.50 -23.80 -8.18
N ASN A 21 -6.55 -23.00 -8.21
CA ASN A 21 -7.83 -23.33 -8.85
C ASN A 21 -8.07 -22.44 -10.08
N GLU A 22 -7.09 -22.37 -10.98
CA GLU A 22 -7.12 -21.49 -12.18
C GLU A 22 -7.93 -22.06 -13.35
N GLU A 23 -8.34 -23.33 -13.30
CA GLU A 23 -9.15 -23.93 -14.37
C GLU A 23 -10.56 -23.32 -14.43
N ASP A 24 -10.98 -22.91 -15.63
CA ASP A 24 -12.33 -22.42 -15.93
C ASP A 24 -13.26 -23.55 -16.41
N ASN A 25 -14.58 -23.32 -16.40
CA ASN A 25 -15.63 -24.19 -16.97
C ASN A 25 -15.83 -25.55 -16.30
N PHE A 26 -15.75 -25.61 -14.97
CA PHE A 26 -16.08 -26.80 -14.19
C PHE A 26 -17.33 -26.55 -13.34
N VAL A 27 -18.02 -27.61 -12.93
CA VAL A 27 -19.10 -27.52 -11.93
C VAL A 27 -18.53 -27.96 -10.60
N ALA A 28 -18.51 -27.04 -9.65
CA ALA A 28 -18.20 -27.36 -8.27
C ALA A 28 -19.45 -27.94 -7.61
N ASN A 29 -19.36 -29.18 -7.10
CA ASN A 29 -20.49 -29.79 -6.38
C ASN A 29 -20.92 -28.97 -5.13
N GLN A 30 -20.06 -28.09 -4.62
CA GLN A 30 -20.30 -27.26 -3.44
C GLN A 30 -20.54 -25.77 -3.77
N GLU A 31 -20.44 -25.35 -5.03
CA GLU A 31 -20.70 -23.96 -5.41
C GLU A 31 -21.95 -23.86 -6.29
N LEU A 32 -22.70 -22.79 -6.09
CA LEU A 32 -23.88 -22.51 -6.89
C LEU A 32 -23.45 -22.12 -8.30
N THR A 33 -23.62 -23.04 -9.25
CA THR A 33 -23.43 -22.74 -10.68
C THR A 33 -24.73 -22.20 -11.26
N VAL A 34 -24.70 -20.97 -11.80
CA VAL A 34 -25.88 -20.31 -12.38
C VAL A 34 -25.71 -20.21 -13.88
N THR A 35 -26.73 -20.62 -14.64
CA THR A 35 -26.78 -20.35 -16.08
C THR A 35 -27.34 -18.94 -16.30
N ILE A 36 -26.55 -18.09 -16.94
CA ILE A 36 -26.94 -16.72 -17.27
C ILE A 36 -26.98 -16.53 -18.79
N THR A 37 -27.74 -15.55 -19.24
CA THR A 37 -27.75 -15.11 -20.64
C THR A 37 -26.43 -14.40 -20.99
N LEU A 38 -26.08 -14.40 -22.28
CA LEU A 38 -24.92 -13.65 -22.77
C LEU A 38 -24.99 -12.15 -22.45
N ASN A 39 -26.20 -11.57 -22.39
CA ASN A 39 -26.37 -10.16 -22.05
C ASN A 39 -26.05 -9.88 -20.58
N GLU A 40 -26.46 -10.77 -19.68
CA GLU A 40 -26.11 -10.68 -18.25
C GLU A 40 -24.60 -10.84 -18.05
N TYR A 41 -23.97 -11.79 -18.74
CA TYR A 41 -22.51 -11.96 -18.70
C TYR A 41 -21.78 -10.68 -19.11
N ARG A 42 -22.18 -10.05 -20.23
CA ARG A 42 -21.57 -8.78 -20.68
C ARG A 42 -21.69 -7.68 -19.63
N LYS A 43 -22.86 -7.53 -19.01
CA LYS A 43 -23.07 -6.54 -17.93
C LYS A 43 -22.15 -6.81 -16.73
N LEU A 44 -21.95 -8.07 -16.35
CA LEU A 44 -21.03 -8.43 -15.26
C LEU A 44 -19.58 -8.05 -15.61
N ILE A 45 -19.15 -8.31 -16.85
CA ILE A 45 -17.82 -7.92 -17.32
C ILE A 45 -17.66 -6.40 -17.37
N GLU A 46 -18.66 -5.66 -17.82
CA GLU A 46 -18.66 -4.19 -17.80
C GLU A 46 -18.54 -3.63 -16.38
N ILE A 47 -19.33 -4.16 -15.44
CA ILE A 47 -19.27 -3.77 -14.03
C ILE A 47 -17.88 -4.06 -13.45
N LYS A 48 -17.32 -5.25 -13.73
CA LYS A 48 -15.98 -5.63 -13.29
C LYS A 48 -14.94 -4.65 -13.83
N ALA A 49 -14.94 -4.37 -15.13
CA ALA A 49 -13.99 -3.46 -15.76
C ALA A 49 -14.06 -2.04 -15.18
N VAL A 50 -15.27 -1.54 -14.87
CA VAL A 50 -15.44 -0.24 -14.20
C VAL A 50 -14.87 -0.28 -12.78
N LYS A 51 -15.12 -1.36 -12.04
CA LYS A 51 -14.63 -1.53 -10.67
C LYS A 51 -13.10 -1.66 -10.60
N ASP A 52 -12.49 -2.41 -11.50
CA ASP A 52 -11.03 -2.54 -11.60
C ASP A 52 -10.39 -1.16 -11.83
N LYS A 53 -10.97 -0.36 -12.74
CA LYS A 53 -10.51 1.01 -13.01
C LYS A 53 -10.69 1.95 -11.81
N GLU A 54 -11.82 1.84 -11.10
CA GLU A 54 -12.04 2.59 -9.85
C GLU A 54 -10.97 2.23 -8.81
N GLU A 55 -10.71 0.94 -8.61
CA GLU A 55 -9.71 0.45 -7.66
C GLU A 55 -8.31 0.97 -8.00
N ASP A 56 -7.89 0.90 -9.27
CA ASP A 56 -6.60 1.44 -9.72
C ASP A 56 -6.50 2.95 -9.47
N THR A 57 -7.60 3.67 -9.67
CA THR A 57 -7.66 5.12 -9.39
C THR A 57 -7.50 5.40 -7.89
N TYR A 58 -8.15 4.62 -7.02
CA TYR A 58 -8.02 4.75 -5.57
C TYR A 58 -6.62 4.39 -5.09
N ARG A 59 -6.02 3.30 -5.60
CA ARG A 59 -4.64 2.92 -5.33
C ARG A 59 -3.68 4.04 -5.73
N GLY A 60 -3.86 4.62 -6.92
CA GLY A 60 -3.05 5.76 -7.38
C GLY A 60 -3.13 6.98 -6.46
N LYS A 61 -4.34 7.32 -5.99
CA LYS A 61 -4.53 8.41 -5.01
C LYS A 61 -3.89 8.10 -3.66
N TYR A 62 -4.07 6.87 -3.15
CA TYR A 62 -3.46 6.42 -1.90
C TYR A 62 -1.94 6.59 -1.93
N PHE A 63 -1.26 6.05 -2.95
CA PHE A 63 0.19 6.16 -3.06
C PHE A 63 0.68 7.59 -3.30
N ALA A 64 -0.09 8.42 -4.01
CA ALA A 64 0.25 9.82 -4.18
C ALA A 64 0.20 10.58 -2.85
N GLU A 65 -0.78 10.29 -2.00
CA GLU A 65 -0.93 10.92 -0.69
C GLU A 65 0.10 10.40 0.32
N GLU A 66 0.36 9.10 0.34
CA GLU A 66 1.41 8.46 1.15
C GLU A 66 2.78 9.10 0.87
N ARG A 67 3.14 9.29 -0.41
CA ARG A 67 4.39 9.98 -0.80
C ARG A 67 4.45 11.44 -0.37
N LYS A 68 3.32 12.15 -0.31
CA LYS A 68 3.30 13.53 0.22
C LYS A 68 3.51 13.52 1.73
N ASN A 69 2.83 12.62 2.44
CA ASN A 69 2.98 12.47 3.89
C ASN A 69 4.44 12.14 4.25
N GLU A 70 5.07 11.20 3.57
CA GLU A 70 6.50 10.89 3.79
C GLU A 70 7.42 12.09 3.57
N LYS A 71 7.14 12.93 2.56
CA LYS A 71 7.91 14.16 2.31
C LYS A 71 7.72 15.17 3.44
N LEU A 72 6.47 15.39 3.86
CA LEU A 72 6.11 16.30 4.95
C LEU A 72 6.69 15.83 6.29
N GLU A 73 6.72 14.53 6.56
CA GLU A 73 7.36 13.96 7.75
C GLU A 73 8.86 14.22 7.74
N LYS A 74 9.54 13.99 6.62
CA LYS A 74 10.97 14.28 6.47
C LYS A 74 11.27 15.77 6.64
N GLU A 75 10.45 16.65 6.07
CA GLU A 75 10.57 18.10 6.25
C GLU A 75 10.34 18.52 7.70
N ASN A 76 9.32 17.96 8.37
CA ASN A 76 9.06 18.22 9.79
C ASN A 76 10.23 17.79 10.67
N ILE A 77 10.84 16.62 10.43
CA ILE A 77 12.01 16.16 11.18
C ILE A 77 13.18 17.12 10.96
N LYS A 78 13.47 17.51 9.72
CA LYS A 78 14.53 18.47 9.41
C LYS A 78 14.32 19.82 10.10
N LEU A 79 13.08 20.33 10.07
CA LEU A 79 12.74 21.60 10.72
C LEU A 79 12.86 21.50 12.24
N LYS A 80 12.40 20.40 12.86
CA LYS A 80 12.56 20.16 14.30
C LYS A 80 14.03 20.11 14.71
N ASN A 81 14.87 19.40 13.94
CA ASN A 81 16.30 19.33 14.21
C ASN A 81 16.96 20.71 14.08
N LYS A 82 16.61 21.47 13.04
CA LYS A 82 17.13 22.83 12.86
C LYS A 82 16.70 23.77 13.98
N ILE A 83 15.47 23.65 14.48
CA ILE A 83 14.99 24.41 15.63
C ILE A 83 15.81 24.03 16.88
N TYR A 84 16.05 22.74 17.10
CA TYR A 84 16.87 22.27 18.22
C TYR A 84 18.30 22.81 18.14
N GLU A 85 18.95 22.75 16.97
CA GLU A 85 20.30 23.31 16.77
C GLU A 85 20.35 24.80 17.11
N LEU A 86 19.42 25.61 16.57
CA LEU A 86 19.35 27.05 16.84
C LEU A 86 19.08 27.38 18.31
N GLN A 87 18.27 26.57 19.01
CA GLN A 87 17.96 26.78 20.42
C GLN A 87 19.14 26.46 21.35
N ASN A 88 20.03 25.54 20.98
CA ASN A 88 21.20 25.21 21.80
C ASN A 88 22.49 25.94 21.36
N GLU A 89 22.53 26.52 20.16
CA GLU A 89 23.60 27.46 19.78
C GLU A 89 23.53 28.72 20.65
N GLU A 90 22.33 29.21 20.97
CA GLU A 90 22.15 30.34 21.90
C GLU A 90 22.68 30.02 23.31
N ASP A 91 22.57 28.78 23.79
CA ASP A 91 23.07 28.38 25.11
C ASP A 91 24.61 28.22 25.16
N ASN A 92 25.29 28.04 24.02
CA ASN A 92 26.74 27.88 23.98
C ASN A 92 27.51 29.21 23.84
N GLU A 93 26.86 30.30 23.46
CA GLU A 93 27.52 31.62 23.38
C GLU A 93 27.69 32.27 24.77
N GLU A 94 27.01 31.80 25.82
CA GLU A 94 27.16 32.33 27.19
C GLU A 94 28.24 31.63 28.04
N ASP A 95 28.76 30.46 27.64
CA ASP A 95 29.64 29.63 28.49
C ASP A 95 31.15 29.69 28.15
N GLU A 96 31.59 30.48 27.16
CA GLU A 96 33.02 30.58 26.78
C GLU A 96 33.80 31.72 27.48
N GLU A 97 33.20 32.56 28.33
CA GLU A 97 33.95 33.65 28.99
C GLU A 97 34.65 33.29 30.32
N ASP A 98 34.45 32.11 30.91
CA ASP A 98 34.95 31.82 32.28
C ASP A 98 36.09 30.77 32.38
N LYS A 99 36.96 30.63 31.38
CA LYS A 99 38.14 29.71 31.45
C LYS A 99 39.53 30.32 31.29
N GLU A 100 39.66 31.63 31.33
CA GLU A 100 40.95 32.29 31.55
C GLU A 100 40.95 32.84 32.97
N ASP A 101 41.59 32.14 33.94
CA ASP A 101 42.22 32.75 35.13
C ASP A 101 42.71 31.75 36.22
N GLU A 102 42.84 30.45 35.95
CA GLU A 102 43.30 29.48 36.96
C GLU A 102 44.75 28.98 36.82
N ASN A 103 45.65 29.76 36.19
CA ASN A 103 47.03 29.29 35.97
C ASN A 103 48.17 30.17 36.52
N ASP A 104 47.90 31.05 37.48
CA ASP A 104 48.92 32.01 37.95
C ASP A 104 49.12 32.06 39.48
N VAL A 105 49.16 30.92 40.17
CA VAL A 105 49.68 30.86 41.56
C VAL A 105 50.43 29.56 41.87
N LEU A 106 51.50 29.24 41.14
CA LEU A 106 52.48 28.21 41.56
C LEU A 106 53.93 28.58 41.24
N GLN A 107 54.32 29.83 41.49
CA GLN A 107 55.74 30.20 41.60
C GLN A 107 56.01 30.97 42.89
N ASN A 108 55.87 30.26 44.02
CA ASN A 108 56.54 30.67 45.26
C ASN A 108 58.06 30.48 45.06
N TRP A 109 58.72 31.57 44.73
CA TRP A 109 60.17 31.77 44.90
C TRP A 109 60.48 32.29 46.30
#